data_AF-A0AAU8E936-F1
#
_entry.id   AF-A0AAU8E936-F1
#
_cell.length_a   1.000
_cell.length_b   1.000
_cell.length_c   1.000
_cell.angle_alpha   90.00
_cell.angle_beta   90.00
_cell.angle_gamma   90.00
#
_symmetry.space_group_name_H-M   'P 1'
#
loop_
_entity.id
_entity.type
_entity.pdbx_description
1 polymer ?
#
loop_
_entity_poly.entity_id
_entity_poly.type
_entity_poly.pdbx_seq_one_letter_code
_entity_poly.pdbx_strand_id
1 'polypeptide(L)'
;MTRKTALHCSSWVLPSLLVINLALTAGCAGKSSTSRYATVGSSCYAKALPTAGEGGLAWGNTMSMARKKSMDNCMRYAGRSGGTPNTCQVVLAECRH
;
A
#
# COMPACT_ATOMS: atom_id res chain seq x y z
N MET A 1 55.90 -26.16 -20.64
CA MET A 1 54.61 -26.08 -19.93
C MET A 1 54.81 -25.33 -18.63
N THR A 2 54.15 -24.17 -18.44
CA THR A 2 53.82 -23.64 -17.10
C THR A 2 52.63 -22.71 -17.26
N ARG A 3 51.46 -23.34 -17.18
CA ARG A 3 50.12 -22.76 -17.25
C ARG A 3 49.92 -21.84 -16.05
N LYS A 4 49.68 -20.54 -16.30
CA LYS A 4 49.28 -19.58 -15.25
C LYS A 4 47.95 -20.04 -14.65
N THR A 5 47.96 -20.42 -13.38
CA THR A 5 46.76 -20.66 -12.56
C THR A 5 46.10 -19.31 -12.24
N ALA A 6 45.41 -18.74 -13.23
CA ALA A 6 44.63 -17.52 -13.09
C ALA A 6 43.13 -17.81 -13.05
N LEU A 7 42.68 -18.84 -12.33
CA LEU A 7 41.26 -19.25 -12.31
C LEU A 7 40.81 -19.78 -10.95
N HIS A 8 41.21 -19.14 -9.84
CA HIS A 8 40.68 -19.48 -8.52
C HIS A 8 40.19 -18.29 -7.69
N CYS A 9 40.05 -17.11 -8.29
CA CYS A 9 39.41 -15.94 -7.65
C CYS A 9 38.05 -15.60 -8.25
N SER A 10 37.76 -16.05 -9.49
CA SER A 10 36.50 -15.73 -10.18
C SER A 10 35.32 -16.58 -9.66
N SER A 11 35.60 -17.80 -9.16
CA SER A 11 34.58 -18.76 -8.72
C SER A 11 33.81 -18.30 -7.45
N TRP A 12 34.38 -17.38 -6.65
CA TRP A 12 33.73 -16.88 -5.43
C TRP A 12 32.97 -15.56 -5.62
N VAL A 13 33.21 -14.83 -6.72
CA VAL A 13 32.48 -13.60 -7.04
C VAL A 13 31.04 -13.91 -7.46
N LEU A 14 30.86 -15.00 -8.19
CA LEU A 14 29.55 -15.47 -8.66
C LEU A 14 28.58 -15.83 -7.50
N PRO A 15 28.95 -16.67 -6.51
CA PRO A 15 28.05 -16.99 -5.40
C PRO A 15 27.82 -15.80 -4.46
N SER A 16 28.79 -14.90 -4.28
CA SER A 16 28.61 -13.71 -3.45
C SER A 16 27.61 -12.71 -4.06
N LEU A 17 27.66 -12.48 -5.38
CA LEU A 17 26.63 -11.72 -6.10
C LEU A 17 25.24 -12.36 -5.97
N LEU A 18 25.16 -13.68 -6.03
CA LEU A 18 23.90 -14.42 -5.95
C LEU A 18 23.24 -14.30 -4.56
N VAL A 19 24.04 -14.38 -3.49
CA VAL A 19 23.59 -14.16 -2.11
C VAL A 19 23.10 -12.73 -1.89
N ILE A 20 23.79 -11.73 -2.43
CA ILE A 20 23.38 -10.32 -2.31
C ILE A 20 22.02 -10.08 -3.00
N ASN A 21 21.80 -10.64 -4.19
CA ASN A 21 20.52 -10.53 -4.89
C ASN A 21 19.37 -11.24 -4.15
N LEU A 22 19.63 -12.40 -3.54
CA LEU A 22 18.65 -13.10 -2.70
C LEU A 22 18.32 -12.30 -1.42
N ALA A 23 19.32 -11.71 -0.77
CA ALA A 23 19.10 -10.87 0.40
C ALA A 23 18.27 -9.61 0.07
N LEU A 24 18.50 -9.01 -1.11
CA LEU A 24 17.76 -7.82 -1.54
C LEU A 24 16.28 -8.12 -1.85
N THR A 25 15.97 -9.33 -2.33
CA THR A 25 14.59 -9.76 -2.64
C THR A 25 13.79 -10.18 -1.41
N ALA A 26 14.45 -10.68 -0.35
CA ALA A 26 13.81 -11.03 0.92
C ALA A 26 13.36 -9.82 1.77
N GLY A 27 13.84 -8.61 1.46
CA GLY A 27 13.61 -7.40 2.26
C GLY A 27 12.26 -6.67 2.06
N CYS A 28 11.41 -7.09 1.12
CA CYS A 28 10.12 -6.43 0.83
C CYS A 28 8.88 -7.29 1.09
N ALA A 29 9.00 -8.38 1.86
CA ALA A 29 7.84 -9.13 2.36
C ALA A 29 7.17 -8.47 3.59
N GLY A 30 7.65 -7.31 4.03
CA GLY A 30 7.19 -6.57 5.20
C GLY A 30 6.08 -5.54 4.95
N LYS A 31 5.35 -5.61 3.84
CA LYS A 31 4.04 -4.94 3.76
C LYS A 31 3.01 -6.00 4.10
N SER A 32 2.63 -6.08 5.38
CA SER A 32 1.44 -6.81 5.78
C SER A 32 0.32 -6.38 4.84
N SER A 33 -0.07 -7.27 3.94
CA SER A 33 -1.32 -7.14 3.23
C SER A 33 -2.37 -7.25 4.31
N THR A 34 -2.80 -6.10 4.87
CA THR A 34 -3.92 -6.07 5.80
C THR A 34 -5.06 -6.78 5.08
N SER A 35 -5.39 -7.95 5.63
CA SER A 35 -6.33 -8.91 5.07
C SER A 35 -7.56 -8.18 4.53
N ARG A 36 -7.83 -8.41 3.24
CA ARG A 36 -8.89 -7.77 2.45
C ARG A 36 -10.26 -8.43 2.66
N TYR A 37 -10.55 -8.97 3.85
CA TYR A 37 -11.85 -9.60 4.09
C TYR A 37 -12.40 -9.30 5.48
N ALA A 38 -13.55 -8.63 5.45
CA ALA A 38 -14.56 -8.51 6.50
C ALA A 38 -14.10 -7.98 7.87
N THR A 39 -14.49 -6.72 8.08
CA THR A 39 -14.62 -6.04 9.35
C THR A 39 -15.50 -6.85 10.31
N VAL A 40 -14.89 -7.69 11.15
CA VAL A 40 -15.49 -7.99 12.45
C VAL A 40 -15.45 -6.67 13.22
N GLY A 41 -16.55 -5.91 13.13
CA GLY A 41 -16.82 -4.72 13.93
C GLY A 41 -15.83 -3.56 13.79
N SER A 42 -15.60 -3.05 12.58
CA SER A 42 -14.94 -1.73 12.47
C SER A 42 -15.78 -0.71 13.23
N SER A 43 -15.22 -0.15 14.30
CA SER A 43 -15.92 0.78 15.17
C SER A 43 -16.13 2.12 14.48
N CYS A 44 -15.27 2.53 13.54
CA CYS A 44 -15.33 3.86 12.95
C CYS A 44 -15.70 3.84 11.46
N TYR A 45 -16.44 4.85 11.03
CA TYR A 45 -16.72 5.13 9.62
C TYR A 45 -16.45 6.60 9.29
N ALA A 46 -16.21 6.86 8.01
CA ALA A 46 -16.09 8.21 7.49
C ALA A 46 -16.66 8.32 6.08
N LYS A 47 -17.13 9.53 5.75
CA LYS A 47 -17.64 9.93 4.45
C LYS A 47 -16.86 11.14 3.95
N ALA A 48 -16.42 11.07 2.70
CA ALA A 48 -15.75 12.14 1.99
C ALA A 48 -16.48 12.43 0.68
N LEU A 49 -16.60 13.72 0.34
CA LEU A 49 -17.31 14.18 -0.84
C LEU A 49 -16.41 15.13 -1.65
N PRO A 50 -16.44 15.05 -3.00
CA PRO A 50 -15.89 16.08 -3.87
C PRO A 50 -16.92 17.21 -4.07
N THR A 51 -16.49 18.32 -4.66
CA THR A 51 -17.40 19.38 -5.13
C THR A 51 -18.38 18.86 -6.20
N ALA A 52 -17.92 17.98 -7.10
CA ALA A 52 -18.75 17.31 -8.11
C ALA A 52 -18.34 15.85 -8.28
N GLY A 53 -19.31 14.98 -8.54
CA GLY A 53 -19.13 13.54 -8.77
C GLY A 53 -19.33 12.67 -7.53
N GLU A 54 -18.91 11.41 -7.63
CA GLU A 54 -19.11 10.42 -6.58
C GLU A 54 -18.11 10.57 -5.41
N GLY A 55 -18.61 10.46 -4.18
CA GLY A 55 -17.80 10.46 -2.97
C GLY A 55 -17.30 9.08 -2.53
N GLY A 56 -16.80 9.01 -1.31
CA GLY A 56 -16.28 7.79 -0.70
C GLY A 56 -16.80 7.56 0.71
N LEU A 57 -17.38 6.38 0.97
CA LEU A 57 -17.68 5.89 2.31
C LEU A 57 -16.68 4.77 2.65
N ALA A 58 -16.15 4.77 3.87
CA ALA A 58 -15.30 3.68 4.33
C ALA A 58 -15.37 3.45 5.84
N TRP A 59 -15.07 2.21 6.24
CA TRP A 59 -14.98 1.76 7.62
C TRP A 59 -13.54 1.44 8.02
N GLY A 60 -13.21 1.68 9.29
CA GLY A 60 -11.90 1.41 9.87
C GLY A 60 -11.98 1.18 11.38
N ASN A 61 -10.96 0.52 11.93
CA ASN A 61 -10.88 0.24 13.37
C ASN A 61 -10.52 1.50 14.19
N THR A 62 -10.03 2.54 13.52
CA THR A 62 -9.75 3.85 14.10
C THR A 62 -10.32 4.95 13.21
N MET A 63 -10.60 6.12 13.79
CA MET A 63 -11.11 7.27 13.05
C MET A 63 -10.15 7.67 11.91
N SER A 64 -8.83 7.67 12.15
CA SER A 64 -7.81 8.01 11.15
C SER A 64 -7.84 7.05 9.94
N MET A 65 -7.98 5.74 10.22
CA MET A 65 -8.08 4.73 9.17
C MET A 65 -9.36 4.88 8.34
N ALA A 66 -10.50 5.15 8.98
CA ALA A 66 -11.76 5.39 8.29
C ALA A 66 -11.67 6.64 7.38
N ARG A 67 -11.13 7.76 7.90
CA ARG A 67 -10.93 9.00 7.15
C ARG A 67 -10.02 8.79 5.94
N LYS A 68 -8.87 8.15 6.12
CA LYS A 68 -7.93 7.87 5.02
C LYS A 68 -8.58 7.05 3.92
N LYS A 69 -9.20 5.92 4.28
CA LYS A 69 -9.89 5.07 3.29
C LYS A 69 -11.03 5.79 2.58
N SER A 70 -11.80 6.60 3.30
CA SER A 70 -12.92 7.36 2.75
C SER A 70 -12.43 8.41 1.74
N MET A 71 -11.34 9.12 2.06
CA MET A 71 -10.66 10.06 1.16
C MET A 71 -10.09 9.37 -0.09
N ASP A 72 -9.38 8.25 0.08
CA ASP A 72 -8.82 7.48 -1.03
C ASP A 72 -9.92 6.97 -1.97
N ASN A 73 -11.04 6.51 -1.41
CA ASN A 73 -12.23 6.13 -2.16
C ASN A 73 -12.84 7.32 -2.89
N CYS A 74 -13.00 8.46 -2.24
CA CYS A 74 -13.54 9.68 -2.85
C CYS A 74 -12.71 10.09 -4.06
N MET A 75 -11.38 10.22 -3.92
CA MET A 75 -10.50 10.61 -5.03
C MET A 75 -10.61 9.62 -6.20
N ARG A 76 -10.71 8.33 -5.90
CA ARG A 76 -10.85 7.28 -6.91
C ARG A 76 -12.18 7.34 -7.65
N TYR A 77 -13.30 7.46 -6.94
CA TYR A 77 -14.64 7.39 -7.53
C TYR A 77 -15.05 8.71 -8.17
N ALA A 78 -14.68 9.85 -7.59
CA ALA A 78 -14.85 11.16 -8.21
C ALA A 78 -14.12 11.21 -9.56
N GLY A 79 -12.88 10.72 -9.65
CA GLY A 79 -12.15 10.68 -10.92
C GLY A 79 -12.79 9.76 -11.97
N ARG A 80 -13.29 8.59 -11.57
CA ARG A 80 -13.94 7.64 -12.48
C ARG A 80 -15.30 8.11 -13.00
N SER A 81 -16.00 8.92 -12.23
CA SER A 81 -17.31 9.49 -12.57
C SER A 81 -17.21 10.82 -13.33
N GLY A 82 -16.01 11.30 -13.67
CA GLY A 82 -15.80 12.60 -14.33
C GLY A 82 -15.98 13.81 -13.40
N GLY A 83 -15.94 13.59 -12.09
CA GLY A 83 -16.04 14.61 -11.05
C GLY A 83 -14.72 15.30 -10.72
N THR A 84 -14.63 15.85 -9.51
CA THR A 84 -13.50 16.68 -9.05
C THR A 84 -12.69 15.99 -7.94
N PRO A 85 -11.83 15.01 -8.25
CA PRO A 85 -11.13 14.21 -7.25
C PRO A 85 -10.23 15.04 -6.32
N ASN A 86 -9.65 16.14 -6.81
CA ASN A 86 -8.77 17.02 -6.03
C ASN A 86 -9.50 17.88 -4.98
N THR A 87 -10.84 17.84 -4.98
CA THR A 87 -11.68 18.61 -4.03
C THR A 87 -12.30 17.73 -2.95
N CYS A 88 -11.88 16.46 -2.88
CA CYS A 88 -12.37 15.54 -1.86
C CYS A 88 -12.06 16.06 -0.45
N GLN A 89 -13.06 16.01 0.41
CA GLN A 89 -12.92 16.37 1.82
C GLN A 89 -13.81 15.48 2.69
N VAL A 90 -13.34 15.15 3.90
CA VAL A 90 -14.13 14.40 4.88
C VAL A 90 -15.21 15.31 5.44
N VAL A 91 -16.47 14.94 5.23
CA VAL A 91 -17.65 15.70 5.72
C VAL A 91 -18.28 15.07 6.95
N LEU A 92 -18.02 13.78 7.20
CA LEU A 92 -18.52 13.05 8.36
C LEU A 92 -17.50 11.99 8.77
N ALA A 93 -17.26 11.86 10.07
CA ALA A 93 -16.47 10.77 10.64
C ALA A 93 -16.91 10.50 12.07
N GLU A 94 -17.20 9.24 12.39
CA GLU A 94 -17.75 8.84 13.69
C GLU A 94 -17.26 7.44 14.05
N CYS A 95 -17.22 7.15 15.36
CA CYS A 95 -16.95 5.83 15.90
C CYS A 95 -18.10 5.39 16.79
N ARG A 96 -18.52 4.13 16.65
CA ARG A 96 -19.40 3.44 17.56
C ARG A 96 -18.68 3.27 18.90
N HIS A 97 -19.37 3.66 19.97
CA HIS A 97 -18.94 3.50 21.36
C HIS A 97 -19.33 2.13 21.91
#